data_AF-A0A6J7KIT9-F1
#
_entry.id   AF-A0A6J7KIT9-F1
#
_cell.length_a   1.000
_cell.length_b   1.000
_cell.length_c   1.000
_cell.angle_alpha   90.00
_cell.angle_beta   90.00
_cell.angle_gamma   90.00
#
_symmetry.space_group_name_H-M   'P 1'
#
loop_
_entity.id
_entity.type
_entity.pdbx_description
1 polymer ?
#
loop_
_entity_poly.entity_id
_entity_poly.type
_entity_poly.pdbx_seq_one_letter_code
_entity_poly.pdbx_strand_id
1 'polypeptide(L)'
;MTYTAAHVRMPESSVLNIKNCSFAITAALTIPDTGAHGVVACQGGSMAGWSLYLDGEGVPTYHYNWYGHEHTIVRGTDPLRPGDHEVQLVFAYDGGFGAGGEANLLVDGVVVASGRIERTVPLVFSMSGETFDVGVDTGSPVGDYPHQFECTATIGGVTIERLDQPSTEVLEQVRRGMFRAGLTTQ
;
A
#
# COMPACT_ATOMS: atom_id res chain seq x y z
N MET A 1 -13.51 1.59 0.66
CA MET A 1 -13.91 0.35 -0.02
C MET A 1 -13.21 -0.80 0.67
N THR A 2 -13.90 -1.91 0.95
CA THR A 2 -13.31 -3.06 1.64
C THR A 2 -13.05 -4.20 0.67
N TYR A 3 -11.84 -4.72 0.71
CA TYR A 3 -11.33 -5.85 -0.04
C TYR A 3 -11.08 -7.02 0.92
N THR A 4 -10.96 -8.22 0.37
CA THR A 4 -10.77 -9.47 1.12
C THR A 4 -9.76 -10.33 0.37
N ALA A 5 -9.31 -11.45 0.94
CA ALA A 5 -8.43 -12.39 0.26
C ALA A 5 -8.99 -12.99 -1.05
N ALA A 6 -10.26 -12.74 -1.39
CA ALA A 6 -10.82 -13.07 -2.72
C ALA A 6 -10.42 -12.05 -3.81
N HIS A 7 -9.88 -10.89 -3.43
CA HIS A 7 -9.49 -9.81 -4.33
C HIS A 7 -8.00 -9.92 -4.63
N VAL A 8 -7.68 -10.70 -5.65
CA VAL A 8 -6.31 -11.01 -6.11
C VAL A 8 -6.24 -10.73 -7.60
N ARG A 9 -5.10 -10.23 -8.08
CA ARG A 9 -4.86 -9.81 -9.47
C ARG A 9 -5.84 -8.76 -9.98
N MET A 10 -6.27 -7.84 -9.13
CA MET A 10 -7.15 -6.77 -9.57
C MET A 10 -6.37 -5.74 -10.39
N PRO A 11 -6.88 -5.32 -11.57
CA PRO A 11 -6.28 -4.23 -12.30
C PRO A 11 -6.39 -2.94 -11.48
N GLU A 12 -5.34 -2.11 -11.50
CA GLU A 12 -5.26 -0.86 -10.74
C GLU A 12 -6.48 0.07 -10.96
N SER A 13 -7.08 0.06 -12.14
CA SER A 13 -8.27 0.85 -12.46
C SER A 13 -9.56 0.41 -11.73
N SER A 14 -9.58 -0.81 -11.21
CA SER A 14 -10.73 -1.38 -10.46
C SER A 14 -10.61 -1.18 -8.95
N VAL A 15 -9.55 -0.52 -8.49
CA VAL A 15 -9.25 -0.28 -7.08
C VAL A 15 -9.43 1.20 -6.77
N LEU A 16 -9.76 1.51 -5.51
CA LEU A 16 -9.91 2.89 -5.08
C LEU A 16 -8.59 3.65 -5.33
N ASN A 17 -8.67 4.72 -6.12
CA ASN A 17 -7.50 5.53 -6.40
C ASN A 17 -7.15 6.42 -5.21
N ILE A 18 -5.99 6.13 -4.60
CA ILE A 18 -5.42 6.84 -3.45
C ILE A 18 -4.21 7.74 -3.81
N LYS A 19 -3.98 8.03 -5.09
CA LYS A 19 -2.88 8.90 -5.53
C LYS A 19 -3.24 10.37 -5.36
N ASN A 20 -2.25 11.19 -5.01
CA ASN A 20 -2.35 12.65 -4.81
C ASN A 20 -3.42 13.09 -3.80
N CYS A 21 -3.63 12.29 -2.74
CA CYS A 21 -4.59 12.55 -1.69
C CYS A 21 -4.14 11.88 -0.39
N SER A 22 -4.70 12.31 0.73
CA SER A 22 -4.58 11.61 2.00
C SER A 22 -5.42 10.33 1.96
N PHE A 23 -4.92 9.25 2.55
CA PHE A 23 -5.62 7.96 2.55
C PHE A 23 -5.35 7.16 3.82
N ALA A 24 -6.21 6.16 4.06
CA ALA A 24 -6.00 5.15 5.08
C ALA A 24 -6.16 3.75 4.51
N ILE A 25 -5.41 2.80 5.05
CA ILE A 25 -5.51 1.37 4.77
C ILE A 25 -5.64 0.66 6.11
N THR A 26 -6.81 0.07 6.37
CA THR A 26 -7.12 -0.59 7.65
C THR A 26 -7.34 -2.07 7.41
N ALA A 27 -6.52 -2.93 8.00
CA ALA A 27 -6.61 -4.38 7.89
C ALA A 27 -7.03 -5.01 9.23
N ALA A 28 -8.11 -5.79 9.21
CA ALA A 28 -8.50 -6.65 10.32
C ALA A 28 -7.84 -8.03 10.15
N LEU A 29 -6.98 -8.40 11.10
CA LEU A 29 -6.16 -9.61 11.06
C LEU A 29 -6.41 -10.47 12.30
N THR A 30 -6.45 -11.79 12.13
CA THR A 30 -6.33 -12.75 13.23
C THR A 30 -5.02 -13.50 13.10
N ILE A 31 -4.16 -13.35 14.10
CA ILE A 31 -2.83 -13.95 14.17
C ILE A 31 -2.93 -15.30 14.90
N PRO A 32 -2.45 -16.41 14.32
CA PRO A 32 -2.47 -17.71 14.97
C PRO A 32 -1.39 -17.80 16.06
N ASP A 33 -1.46 -18.84 16.91
CA ASP A 33 -0.52 -19.07 18.02
C ASP A 33 0.95 -19.19 17.57
N THR A 34 1.18 -19.58 16.31
CA THR A 34 2.51 -19.70 15.70
C THR A 34 3.08 -18.37 15.21
N GLY A 35 2.35 -17.26 15.35
CA GLY A 35 2.64 -16.01 14.67
C GLY A 35 2.23 -16.04 13.19
N ALA A 36 2.37 -14.91 12.51
CA ALA A 36 2.06 -14.78 11.09
C ALA A 36 3.10 -13.92 10.37
N HIS A 37 3.18 -14.12 9.07
CA HIS A 37 3.96 -13.36 8.10
C HIS A 37 3.19 -13.30 6.79
N GLY A 38 3.63 -12.45 5.86
CA GLY A 38 3.11 -12.38 4.51
C GLY A 38 2.42 -11.06 4.16
N VAL A 39 2.07 -10.93 2.88
CA VAL A 39 1.49 -9.70 2.33
C VAL A 39 0.01 -9.59 2.72
N VAL A 40 -0.35 -8.53 3.43
CA VAL A 40 -1.74 -8.26 3.79
C VAL A 40 -2.46 -7.62 2.62
N ALA A 41 -1.91 -6.56 2.05
CA ALA A 41 -2.37 -5.97 0.79
C ALA A 41 -1.23 -5.23 0.09
N CYS A 42 -1.20 -5.29 -1.23
CA CYS A 42 -0.24 -4.54 -2.02
C CYS A 42 -0.88 -3.99 -3.31
N GLN A 43 -0.27 -2.95 -3.86
CA GLN A 43 -0.56 -2.49 -5.21
C GLN A 43 0.72 -2.05 -5.92
N GLY A 44 0.91 -2.54 -7.14
CA GLY A 44 2.12 -2.28 -7.91
C GLY A 44 3.14 -3.39 -7.75
N GLY A 45 4.42 -3.08 -7.93
CA GLY A 45 5.50 -4.06 -7.81
C GLY A 45 6.86 -3.41 -7.63
N SER A 46 7.91 -4.13 -8.02
CA SER A 46 9.32 -3.71 -7.91
C SER A 46 9.63 -2.38 -8.61
N MET A 47 8.83 -1.99 -9.61
CA MET A 47 8.99 -0.73 -10.33
C MET A 47 8.31 0.46 -9.66
N ALA A 48 7.25 0.27 -8.87
CA ALA A 48 6.50 1.32 -8.17
C ALA A 48 5.34 0.67 -7.43
N GLY A 49 5.03 1.13 -6.22
CA GLY A 49 3.89 0.59 -5.49
C GLY A 49 3.91 0.87 -4.00
N TRP A 50 2.98 0.23 -3.31
CA TRP A 50 2.98 0.13 -1.86
C TRP A 50 2.57 -1.27 -1.40
N SER A 51 3.01 -1.66 -0.21
CA SER A 51 2.64 -2.93 0.42
C SER A 51 2.51 -2.77 1.92
N LEU A 52 1.41 -3.26 2.48
CA LEU A 52 1.23 -3.51 3.90
C LEU A 52 1.39 -5.01 4.12
N TYR A 53 2.35 -5.41 4.94
CA TYR A 53 2.68 -6.82 5.17
C TYR A 53 3.16 -7.07 6.60
N LEU A 54 3.13 -8.33 7.01
CA LEU A 54 3.84 -8.82 8.19
C LEU A 54 5.17 -9.40 7.69
N ASP A 55 6.30 -8.90 8.18
CA ASP A 55 7.59 -9.40 7.72
C ASP A 55 7.89 -10.83 8.23
N GLY A 56 9.08 -11.36 7.92
CA GLY A 56 9.46 -12.72 8.33
C GLY A 56 9.48 -12.95 9.86
N GLU A 57 9.52 -11.87 10.65
CA GLU A 57 9.43 -11.93 12.11
C GLU A 57 8.01 -11.69 12.63
N GLY A 58 7.06 -11.35 11.74
CA GLY A 58 5.68 -11.03 12.07
C GLY A 58 5.44 -9.58 12.48
N VAL A 59 6.39 -8.69 12.15
CA VAL A 59 6.30 -7.26 12.45
C VAL A 59 5.51 -6.55 11.35
N PRO A 60 4.48 -5.76 11.69
CA PRO A 60 3.71 -5.01 10.69
C PRO A 60 4.61 -3.96 10.05
N THR A 61 4.59 -3.94 8.72
CA THR A 61 5.46 -3.11 7.90
C THR A 61 4.67 -2.52 6.75
N TYR A 62 4.79 -1.20 6.58
CA TYR A 62 4.38 -0.52 5.37
C TYR A 62 5.60 -0.14 4.55
N HIS A 63 5.58 -0.50 3.27
CA HIS A 63 6.63 -0.19 2.33
C HIS A 63 6.04 0.63 1.18
N TYR A 64 6.66 1.76 0.88
CA TYR A 64 6.36 2.59 -0.28
C TYR A 64 7.55 2.61 -1.23
N ASN A 65 7.35 2.14 -2.45
CA ASN A 65 8.35 2.08 -3.50
C ASN A 65 8.07 3.18 -4.53
N TRP A 66 8.90 4.22 -4.52
CA TRP A 66 8.87 5.28 -5.51
C TRP A 66 9.84 4.97 -6.66
N TYR A 67 9.27 4.42 -7.74
CA TYR A 67 9.96 4.16 -9.01
C TYR A 67 11.19 3.23 -8.94
N GLY A 68 11.31 2.38 -7.92
CA GLY A 68 12.49 1.55 -7.66
C GLY A 68 13.75 2.35 -7.29
N HIS A 69 13.60 3.66 -7.09
CA HIS A 69 14.70 4.59 -6.79
C HIS A 69 14.77 4.91 -5.31
N GLU A 70 13.60 5.07 -4.68
CA GLU A 70 13.49 5.46 -3.29
C GLU A 70 12.44 4.59 -2.61
N HIS A 71 12.84 3.99 -1.50
CA HIS A 71 12.02 3.09 -0.71
C HIS A 71 11.85 3.70 0.68
N THR A 72 10.60 3.93 1.08
CA THR A 72 10.27 4.33 2.46
C THR A 72 9.68 3.14 3.18
N ILE A 73 10.28 2.76 4.31
CA ILE A 73 9.85 1.62 5.12
C ILE A 73 9.41 2.16 6.48
N VAL A 74 8.12 1.99 6.79
CA VAL A 74 7.52 2.29 8.09
C VAL A 74 7.24 0.96 8.78
N ARG A 75 8.20 0.50 9.59
CA ARG A 75 8.17 -0.80 10.26
C ARG A 75 7.96 -0.60 11.76
N GLY A 76 7.04 -1.37 12.34
CA GLY A 76 6.89 -1.46 13.79
C GLY A 76 8.13 -2.04 14.49
N THR A 77 8.08 -2.16 15.80
CA THR A 77 9.18 -2.74 16.59
C THR A 77 8.95 -4.20 16.97
N ASP A 78 7.69 -4.54 17.25
CA ASP A 78 7.32 -5.81 17.84
C ASP A 78 6.42 -6.62 16.92
N PRO A 79 6.55 -7.96 16.91
CA PRO A 79 5.65 -8.81 16.17
C PRO A 79 4.25 -8.78 16.79
N LEU A 80 3.24 -8.97 15.94
CA LEU A 80 1.87 -9.09 16.43
C LEU A 80 1.71 -10.36 17.26
N ARG A 81 0.99 -10.25 18.37
CA ARG A 81 0.73 -11.38 19.26
C ARG A 81 -0.42 -12.23 18.68
N PRO A 82 -0.57 -13.49 19.12
CA PRO A 82 -1.75 -14.28 18.77
C PRO A 82 -3.05 -13.57 19.18
N GLY A 83 -4.05 -13.59 18.30
CA GLY A 83 -5.34 -12.93 18.50
C GLY A 83 -5.73 -11.95 17.38
N ASP A 84 -6.82 -11.23 17.63
CA ASP A 84 -7.36 -10.25 16.68
C ASP A 84 -6.66 -8.90 16.84
N HIS A 85 -6.29 -8.31 15.70
CA HIS A 85 -5.62 -7.02 15.61
C HIS A 85 -6.16 -6.18 14.46
N GLU A 86 -6.19 -4.87 14.67
CA GLU A 86 -6.36 -3.88 13.61
C GLU A 86 -5.01 -3.26 13.27
N VAL A 87 -4.54 -3.46 12.04
CA VAL A 87 -3.33 -2.81 11.52
C VAL A 87 -3.75 -1.73 10.54
N GLN A 88 -3.40 -0.48 10.84
CA GLN A 88 -3.81 0.67 10.03
C GLN A 88 -2.60 1.48 9.59
N LEU A 89 -2.56 1.85 8.31
CA LEU A 89 -1.73 2.93 7.82
C LEU A 89 -2.60 4.16 7.59
N VAL A 90 -2.16 5.32 8.09
CA VAL A 90 -2.71 6.63 7.72
C VAL A 90 -1.62 7.44 7.04
N PHE A 91 -1.90 7.92 5.83
CA PHE A 91 -1.02 8.80 5.09
C PHE A 91 -1.62 10.21 4.99
N ALA A 92 -0.97 11.17 5.65
CA ALA A 92 -1.31 12.58 5.59
C ALA A 92 -0.55 13.24 4.44
N TYR A 93 -1.25 13.56 3.36
CA TYR A 93 -0.64 14.09 2.14
C TYR A 93 -0.42 15.61 2.23
N ASP A 94 0.73 16.09 1.76
CA ASP A 94 1.05 17.52 1.81
C ASP A 94 0.26 18.36 0.77
N GLY A 95 -0.28 17.70 -0.25
CA GLY A 95 -0.95 18.36 -1.38
C GLY A 95 0.00 18.68 -2.54
N GLY A 96 -0.57 18.78 -3.74
CA GLY A 96 0.17 18.94 -5.00
C GLY A 96 0.18 17.68 -5.85
N PHE A 97 0.99 17.67 -6.92
CA PHE A 97 1.09 16.54 -7.84
C PHE A 97 2.36 15.74 -7.55
N GLY A 98 2.19 14.51 -7.08
CA GLY A 98 3.31 13.62 -6.71
C GLY A 98 4.10 14.10 -5.49
N ALA A 99 3.54 15.01 -4.69
CA ALA A 99 4.14 15.47 -3.44
C ALA A 99 4.32 14.35 -2.41
N GLY A 100 4.98 14.67 -1.31
CA GLY A 100 5.17 13.76 -0.18
C GLY A 100 4.04 13.80 0.85
N GLY A 101 4.29 13.14 1.98
CA GLY A 101 3.38 13.12 3.12
C GLY A 101 3.97 12.34 4.30
N GLU A 102 3.26 12.36 5.41
CA GLU A 102 3.62 11.59 6.60
C GLU A 102 2.80 10.30 6.68
N ALA A 103 3.49 9.16 6.72
CA ALA A 103 2.91 7.84 6.88
C ALA A 103 3.02 7.41 8.34
N ASN A 104 1.88 7.12 8.96
CA ASN A 104 1.78 6.62 10.33
C ASN A 104 1.21 5.21 10.29
N LEU A 105 1.94 4.26 10.86
CA LEU A 105 1.51 2.87 11.04
C LEU A 105 1.01 2.70 12.47
N LEU A 106 -0.20 2.18 12.60
CA LEU A 106 -0.90 1.96 13.85
C LEU A 106 -1.25 0.47 14.01
N VAL A 107 -1.21 0.01 15.26
CA VAL A 107 -1.74 -1.28 15.69
C VAL A 107 -2.71 -1.02 16.83
N ASP A 108 -3.95 -1.48 16.68
CA ASP A 108 -5.03 -1.34 17.67
C ASP A 108 -5.21 0.13 18.13
N GLY A 109 -5.13 1.07 17.18
CA GLY A 109 -5.27 2.50 17.41
C GLY A 109 -4.04 3.21 17.99
N VAL A 110 -2.93 2.49 18.21
CA VAL A 110 -1.67 3.07 18.73
C VAL A 110 -0.65 3.19 17.61
N VAL A 111 -0.06 4.38 17.42
CA VAL A 111 1.04 4.59 16.46
C VAL A 111 2.26 3.79 16.93
N VAL A 112 2.70 2.85 16.11
CA VAL A 112 3.88 2.00 16.36
C VAL A 112 5.10 2.42 15.54
N ALA A 113 4.88 3.14 14.43
CA ALA A 113 5.94 3.69 13.59
C ALA A 113 5.43 4.84 12.73
N SER A 114 6.33 5.75 12.37
CA SER A 114 6.05 6.85 11.45
C SER A 114 7.21 7.02 10.49
N GLY A 115 6.93 7.48 9.28
CA GLY A 115 7.95 7.79 8.28
C GLY A 115 7.50 8.83 7.28
N ARG A 116 8.46 9.61 6.80
CA ARG A 116 8.24 10.62 5.76
C ARG A 116 8.42 9.99 4.39
N ILE A 117 7.42 10.10 3.54
CA ILE A 117 7.53 9.80 2.11
C ILE A 117 7.78 11.14 1.41
N GLU A 118 8.94 11.32 0.78
CA GLU A 118 9.30 12.60 0.17
C GLU A 118 8.54 12.85 -1.14
N ARG A 119 8.24 11.79 -1.88
CA ARG A 119 7.55 11.85 -3.17
C ARG A 119 6.65 10.64 -3.38
N THR A 120 5.54 10.87 -4.06
CA THR A 120 4.59 9.83 -4.40
C THR A 120 4.46 9.65 -5.91
N VAL A 121 4.04 8.47 -6.34
CA VAL A 121 3.72 8.16 -7.74
C VAL A 121 2.38 8.83 -8.09
N PRO A 122 2.35 9.81 -9.01
CA PRO A 122 1.15 10.61 -9.22
C PRO A 122 0.16 9.98 -10.22
N LEU A 123 0.61 9.01 -11.04
CA LEU A 123 -0.15 8.52 -12.19
C LEU A 123 -0.53 7.03 -12.10
N VAL A 124 0.45 6.14 -12.19
CA VAL A 124 0.22 4.68 -12.31
C VAL A 124 1.33 3.96 -11.54
N PHE A 125 0.95 2.98 -10.71
CA PHE A 125 1.90 2.07 -10.08
C PHE A 125 2.23 0.90 -11.03
N SER A 126 1.20 0.35 -11.67
CA SER A 126 1.26 -0.90 -12.43
C SER A 126 1.64 -0.77 -13.91
N MET A 127 2.58 0.10 -14.27
CA MET A 127 2.98 0.30 -15.68
C MET A 127 3.53 -0.98 -16.35
N SER A 128 4.07 -1.92 -15.57
CA SER A 128 4.61 -3.21 -16.02
C SER A 128 3.60 -4.37 -15.97
N GLY A 129 2.30 -4.10 -15.75
CA GLY A 129 1.28 -5.14 -15.63
C GLY A 129 1.11 -5.73 -14.23
N GLU A 130 1.55 -4.99 -13.21
CA GLU A 130 1.33 -5.33 -11.80
C GLU A 130 -0.14 -5.16 -11.40
N THR A 131 -0.50 -5.65 -10.22
CA THR A 131 -1.90 -5.69 -9.76
C THR A 131 -2.06 -5.16 -8.34
N PHE A 132 -3.31 -5.10 -7.90
CA PHE A 132 -3.66 -5.05 -6.50
C PHE A 132 -4.05 -6.44 -6.03
N ASP A 133 -3.50 -6.84 -4.88
CA ASP A 133 -3.68 -8.16 -4.32
C ASP A 133 -3.84 -8.06 -2.80
N VAL A 134 -4.70 -8.91 -2.23
CA VAL A 134 -4.91 -9.06 -0.79
C VAL A 134 -4.54 -10.48 -0.38
N GLY A 135 -3.69 -10.62 0.64
CA GLY A 135 -3.25 -11.90 1.18
C GLY A 135 -2.05 -12.53 0.48
N VAL A 136 -1.57 -11.97 -0.62
CA VAL A 136 -0.37 -12.41 -1.35
C VAL A 136 0.06 -11.30 -2.30
N ASP A 137 1.34 -11.22 -2.65
CA ASP A 137 1.81 -10.45 -3.81
C ASP A 137 2.08 -11.42 -4.97
N THR A 138 1.20 -11.38 -5.98
CA THR A 138 1.33 -12.24 -7.17
C THR A 138 2.16 -11.61 -8.29
N GLY A 139 2.54 -10.35 -8.10
CA GLY A 139 3.41 -9.60 -9.01
C GLY A 139 4.88 -9.67 -8.59
N SER A 140 5.64 -8.69 -9.02
CA SER A 140 7.00 -8.52 -8.51
C SER A 140 6.96 -7.90 -7.11
N PRO A 141 7.78 -8.36 -6.13
CA PRO A 141 7.74 -7.82 -4.77
C PRO A 141 7.85 -6.30 -4.75
N VAL A 142 6.86 -5.65 -4.14
CA VAL A 142 6.90 -4.20 -3.89
C VAL A 142 7.96 -3.85 -2.84
N GLY A 143 8.06 -4.67 -1.79
CA GLY A 143 8.94 -4.46 -0.64
C GLY A 143 9.92 -5.59 -0.39
N ASP A 144 10.55 -5.55 0.79
CA ASP A 144 11.62 -6.47 1.19
C ASP A 144 11.06 -7.80 1.69
N TYR A 145 10.46 -8.56 0.77
CA TYR A 145 9.90 -9.90 1.02
C TYR A 145 10.05 -10.78 -0.23
N PRO A 146 10.03 -12.12 -0.10
CA PRO A 146 10.16 -13.02 -1.24
C PRO A 146 8.96 -12.90 -2.20
N HIS A 147 9.13 -13.34 -3.45
CA HIS A 147 8.02 -13.47 -4.39
C HIS A 147 6.97 -14.46 -3.87
N GLN A 148 5.68 -14.20 -4.12
CA GLN A 148 4.56 -15.03 -3.60
C GLN A 148 4.57 -15.17 -2.07
N PHE A 149 4.79 -14.07 -1.35
CA PHE A 149 4.78 -14.06 0.11
C PHE A 149 3.35 -14.10 0.66
N GLU A 150 2.78 -15.31 0.70
CA GLU A 150 1.42 -15.57 1.18
C GLU A 150 1.25 -15.21 2.66
N CYS A 151 0.15 -14.53 2.98
CA CYS A 151 -0.24 -14.19 4.34
C CYS A 151 -0.75 -15.41 5.10
N THR A 152 -0.12 -15.69 6.23
CA THR A 152 -0.50 -16.79 7.13
C THR A 152 -1.48 -16.34 8.22
N ALA A 153 -1.75 -15.04 8.35
CA ALA A 153 -2.84 -14.52 9.17
C ALA A 153 -4.19 -14.69 8.47
N THR A 154 -5.27 -14.80 9.24
CA THR A 154 -6.61 -14.68 8.66
C THR A 154 -6.93 -13.22 8.43
N ILE A 155 -7.24 -12.84 7.18
CA ILE A 155 -7.62 -11.47 6.82
C ILE A 155 -9.16 -11.35 6.85
N GLY A 156 -9.69 -10.68 7.88
CA GLY A 156 -11.12 -10.37 7.97
C GLY A 156 -11.56 -9.35 6.92
N GLY A 157 -10.67 -8.45 6.52
CA GLY A 157 -10.86 -7.50 5.43
C GLY A 157 -9.81 -6.39 5.44
N VAL A 158 -9.61 -5.76 4.29
CA VAL A 158 -8.74 -4.59 4.11
C VAL A 158 -9.57 -3.44 3.56
N THR A 159 -9.80 -2.42 4.38
CA THR A 159 -10.55 -1.23 3.99
C THR A 159 -9.59 -0.13 3.57
N ILE A 160 -9.72 0.31 2.32
CA ILE A 160 -8.99 1.46 1.80
C ILE A 160 -9.94 2.66 1.74
N GLU A 161 -9.51 3.77 2.30
CA GLU A 161 -10.27 5.00 2.38
C GLU A 161 -9.47 6.16 1.80
N ARG A 162 -10.16 7.01 1.05
CA ARG A 162 -9.62 8.27 0.61
C ARG A 162 -10.14 9.36 1.55
N LEU A 163 -9.24 10.04 2.25
CA LEU A 163 -9.56 10.96 3.34
C LEU A 163 -9.82 12.39 2.84
N ASP A 164 -9.27 12.76 1.68
CA ASP A 164 -9.53 14.04 1.00
C ASP A 164 -9.72 13.85 -0.51
N GLN A 165 -9.71 14.94 -1.29
CA GLN A 165 -9.75 14.85 -2.75
C GLN A 165 -8.61 15.67 -3.35
N PRO A 166 -7.99 15.19 -4.44
CA PRO A 166 -7.02 16.00 -5.18
C PRO A 166 -7.65 17.32 -5.64
N SER A 167 -6.87 18.39 -5.65
CA SER A 167 -7.33 19.69 -6.14
C SER A 167 -7.64 19.65 -7.65
N THR A 168 -8.45 20.58 -8.14
CA THR A 168 -8.78 20.68 -9.57
C THR A 168 -7.52 20.82 -10.44
N GLU A 169 -6.53 21.58 -9.97
CA GLU A 169 -5.24 21.74 -10.66
C GLU A 169 -4.49 20.41 -10.77
N VAL A 170 -4.43 19.64 -9.69
CA VAL A 170 -3.80 18.32 -9.67
C VAL A 170 -4.54 17.35 -10.61
N LEU A 171 -5.87 17.36 -10.62
CA LEU A 171 -6.66 16.54 -11.55
C LEU A 171 -6.39 16.89 -13.01
N GLU A 172 -6.18 18.18 -13.33
CA GLU A 172 -5.79 18.60 -14.67
C GLU A 172 -4.39 18.11 -15.03
N GLN A 173 -3.43 18.19 -14.11
CA GLN A 173 -2.08 17.64 -14.29
C GLN A 173 -2.10 16.13 -14.49
N VAL A 174 -2.92 15.38 -13.74
CA VAL A 174 -3.13 13.94 -13.94
C VAL A 174 -3.65 13.66 -15.35
N ARG A 175 -4.67 14.39 -15.80
CA ARG A 175 -5.24 14.21 -17.15
C ARG A 175 -4.21 14.47 -18.24
N ARG A 176 -3.42 15.54 -18.12
CA ARG A 176 -2.33 15.88 -19.05
C ARG A 176 -1.22 14.81 -19.04
N GLY A 177 -0.84 14.34 -17.85
CA GLY A 177 0.17 13.30 -17.66
C GLY A 177 -0.22 11.97 -18.31
N MET A 178 -1.44 11.51 -18.04
CA MET A 178 -1.99 10.28 -18.64
C MET A 178 -2.06 10.37 -20.17
N PHE A 179 -2.51 11.51 -20.71
CA PHE A 179 -2.56 11.72 -22.16
C PHE A 179 -1.18 11.63 -22.80
N ARG A 180 -0.17 12.25 -22.18
CA ARG A 180 1.22 12.19 -22.67
C ARG A 180 1.78 10.77 -22.62
N ALA A 181 1.55 10.04 -21.53
CA ALA A 181 2.03 8.67 -21.37
C ALA A 181 1.44 7.73 -22.45
N GLY A 182 0.16 7.87 -22.78
CA GLY A 182 -0.50 7.10 -23.83
C GLY A 182 -0.02 7.39 -25.26
N LEU A 183 0.57 8.58 -25.50
CA LEU A 183 1.18 8.94 -26.78
C LEU A 183 2.60 8.38 -26.95
N THR A 184 3.32 8.15 -25.85
CA THR A 184 4.70 7.62 -25.89
C THR A 184 4.79 6.10 -26.02
N THR A 185 3.67 5.39 -25.92
CA THR A 185 3.58 3.93 -26.05
C THR A 185 3.15 3.45 -27.46
N GLN A 186 3.03 4.35 -28.44
CA GLN A 186 2.81 4.05 -29.86
C GLN A 186 4.08 4.31 -30.67
#